data_AF-A0A552EC58-F1
#
_entry.id   AF-A0A552EC58-F1
#
_cell.length_a   1.000
_cell.length_b   1.000
_cell.length_c   1.000
_cell.angle_alpha   90.00
_cell.angle_beta   90.00
_cell.angle_gamma   90.00
#
_symmetry.space_group_name_H-M   'P 1'
#
loop_
_entity.id
_entity.type
_entity.pdbx_description
1 polymer ?
#
loop_
_entity_poly.entity_id
_entity_poly.type
_entity_poly.pdbx_seq_one_letter_code
_entity_poly.pdbx_strand_id
1 'polypeptide(L)'
;MATIQTYPWDAADHLQTKEDIAAYLEAALEEGDPSLIIAALGDIARAKGITNIASETGLGSENLCKALLSEGNPEFTTVIRILQVLGLRLQIVPIT
;
A
#
# COMPACT_ATOMS: atom_id res chain seq x y z
N MET A 1 4.27 5.62 39.90
CA MET A 1 4.26 5.77 38.43
C MET A 1 3.11 4.95 37.91
N ALA A 2 2.15 5.56 37.21
CA ALA A 2 1.02 4.82 36.63
C ALA A 2 1.50 4.08 35.37
N THR A 3 1.19 2.80 35.25
CA THR A 3 1.51 1.99 34.08
C THR A 3 0.40 2.17 33.05
N ILE A 4 0.76 2.60 31.83
CA ILE A 4 -0.16 2.76 30.71
C ILE A 4 -0.19 1.43 29.95
N GLN A 5 -1.38 0.89 29.68
CA GLN A 5 -1.52 -0.29 28.83
C GLN A 5 -1.49 0.12 27.36
N THR A 6 -0.67 -0.58 26.57
CA THR A 6 -0.55 -0.42 25.12
C THR A 6 -0.90 -1.72 24.42
N TYR A 7 -1.27 -1.61 23.15
CA TYR A 7 -1.54 -2.74 22.27
C TYR A 7 -0.68 -2.61 21.01
N PRO A 8 -0.30 -3.73 20.37
CA PRO A 8 0.36 -3.67 19.07
C PRO A 8 -0.57 -3.01 18.06
N TRP A 9 -0.03 -2.07 17.30
CA TRP A 9 -0.75 -1.34 16.26
C TRP A 9 -0.27 -1.80 14.90
N ASP A 10 -1.20 -2.05 13.99
CA ASP A 10 -0.92 -2.44 12.61
C ASP A 10 -1.78 -1.58 11.67
N ALA A 11 -1.14 -0.96 10.67
CA ALA A 11 -1.84 -0.10 9.72
C ALA A 11 -2.93 -0.86 8.95
N ALA A 12 -2.70 -2.14 8.64
CA ALA A 12 -3.62 -2.95 7.84
C ALA A 12 -4.99 -3.12 8.50
N ASP A 13 -5.09 -3.09 9.83
CA ASP A 13 -6.35 -3.18 10.57
C ASP A 13 -7.25 -1.96 10.38
N HIS A 14 -6.68 -0.84 9.92
CA HIS A 14 -7.37 0.44 9.77
C HIS A 14 -7.67 0.81 8.30
N LEU A 15 -7.18 0.05 7.33
CA LEU A 15 -7.36 0.32 5.89
C LEU A 15 -8.68 -0.28 5.35
N GLN A 16 -9.80 0.16 5.92
CA GLN A 16 -11.11 -0.44 5.66
C GLN A 16 -11.79 0.15 4.43
N THR A 17 -11.77 1.47 4.30
CA THR A 17 -12.44 2.21 3.22
C THR A 17 -11.48 2.54 2.07
N LYS A 18 -12.01 3.08 0.96
CA LYS A 18 -11.16 3.54 -0.14
C LYS A 18 -10.44 4.84 0.25
N GLU A 19 -11.11 5.65 1.07
CA GLU A 19 -10.63 6.92 1.59
C GLU A 19 -9.44 6.69 2.54
N ASP A 20 -9.50 5.69 3.42
CA ASP A 20 -8.38 5.34 4.31
C ASP A 20 -7.13 4.95 3.51
N ILE A 21 -7.32 4.13 2.48
CA ILE A 21 -6.24 3.68 1.59
C ILE A 21 -5.65 4.85 0.81
N ALA A 22 -6.49 5.72 0.26
CA ALA A 22 -6.05 6.88 -0.50
C ALA A 22 -5.23 7.82 0.39
N ALA A 23 -5.73 8.14 1.59
CA ALA A 23 -5.04 9.00 2.54
C ALA A 23 -3.72 8.39 3.02
N TYR A 24 -3.69 7.09 3.30
CA TYR A 24 -2.48 6.40 3.72
C TYR A 24 -1.39 6.39 2.63
N LEU A 25 -1.78 6.11 1.39
CA LEU A 25 -0.84 6.10 0.27
C LEU A 25 -0.39 7.51 -0.14
N GLU A 26 -1.27 8.51 -0.01
CA GLU A 26 -0.92 9.92 -0.21
C GLU A 26 0.13 10.37 0.80
N ALA A 27 -0.06 10.09 2.09
CA ALA A 27 0.93 10.38 3.12
C ALA A 27 2.28 9.70 2.85
N ALA A 28 2.27 8.46 2.34
CA ALA A 28 3.51 7.77 1.95
C ALA A 28 4.20 8.43 0.73
N LEU A 29 3.43 8.96 -0.22
CA LEU A 29 3.94 9.68 -1.39
C LEU A 29 4.51 11.06 -1.02
N GLU A 30 3.92 11.74 -0.04
CA GLU A 30 4.37 13.07 0.42
C GLU A 30 5.77 13.04 1.04
N GLU A 31 6.12 11.96 1.74
CA GLU A 31 7.47 11.77 2.31
C GLU A 31 8.54 11.58 1.22
N GLY A 32 8.15 11.23 -0.02
CA GLY A 32 9.04 11.09 -1.16
C GLY A 32 9.99 9.90 -1.10
N ASP A 33 9.81 8.98 -0.15
CA ASP A 33 10.63 7.79 0.03
C ASP A 33 10.02 6.56 -0.71
N PRO A 34 10.71 5.99 -1.72
CA PRO A 34 10.19 4.84 -2.46
C PRO A 34 9.93 3.61 -1.57
N SER A 35 10.75 3.38 -0.55
CA SER A 35 10.59 2.24 0.35
C SER A 35 9.31 2.36 1.19
N LEU A 36 8.94 3.57 1.61
CA LEU A 36 7.68 3.84 2.30
C LEU A 36 6.47 3.59 1.39
N ILE A 37 6.54 3.99 0.12
CA ILE A 37 5.46 3.72 -0.86
C ILE A 37 5.27 2.21 -1.03
N ILE A 38 6.36 1.43 -1.15
CA ILE A 38 6.30 -0.03 -1.27
C ILE A 38 5.70 -0.66 -0.01
N ALA A 39 6.15 -0.21 1.17
CA ALA A 39 5.59 -0.68 2.45
C ALA A 39 4.09 -0.40 2.55
N ALA A 40 3.65 0.81 2.18
CA ALA A 40 2.24 1.18 2.21
C ALA A 40 1.40 0.30 1.27
N LEU A 41 1.89 0.03 0.05
CA LEU A 41 1.23 -0.90 -0.87
C LEU A 41 1.16 -2.32 -0.31
N GLY A 42 2.19 -2.77 0.42
CA GLY A 42 2.20 -4.05 1.13
C GLY A 42 1.13 -4.12 2.23
N ASP A 43 0.99 -3.08 3.05
CA ASP A 43 -0.05 -3.00 4.09
C ASP A 43 -1.46 -2.99 3.49
N ILE A 44 -1.67 -2.22 2.41
CA ILE A 44 -2.94 -2.20 1.68
C ILE A 44 -3.27 -3.58 1.12
N ALA A 45 -2.27 -4.28 0.56
CA ALA A 45 -2.46 -5.61 0.03
C ALA A 45 -2.77 -6.65 1.11
N ARG A 46 -2.19 -6.50 2.30
CA ARG A 46 -2.56 -7.31 3.49
C ARG A 46 -3.99 -7.03 3.94
N ALA A 47 -4.41 -5.76 3.97
CA ALA A 47 -5.75 -5.35 4.39
C ALA A 47 -6.86 -5.82 3.44
N LYS A 48 -6.62 -5.79 2.12
CA LYS A 48 -7.61 -6.18 1.09
C LYS A 48 -7.52 -7.65 0.66
N GLY A 49 -6.41 -8.31 0.98
CA GLY A 49 -6.10 -9.68 0.56
C GLY A 49 -5.32 -9.73 -0.76
N ILE A 50 -4.04 -10.13 -0.67
CA ILE A 50 -3.09 -10.24 -1.80
C ILE A 50 -3.66 -11.07 -2.95
N THR A 51 -4.42 -12.13 -2.66
CA THR A 51 -4.98 -13.02 -3.68
C THR A 51 -5.99 -12.31 -4.59
N ASN A 52 -6.82 -11.42 -4.04
CA ASN A 52 -7.77 -10.64 -4.84
C ASN A 52 -7.03 -9.68 -5.78
N ILE A 53 -6.02 -8.98 -5.25
CA ILE A 53 -5.22 -8.03 -6.03
C ILE A 53 -4.43 -8.76 -7.13
N ALA A 54 -3.84 -9.92 -6.83
CA ALA A 54 -3.12 -10.74 -7.80
C ALA A 54 -4.02 -11.18 -8.96
N SER A 55 -5.22 -11.68 -8.65
CA SER A 55 -6.20 -12.08 -9.67
C SER A 55 -6.64 -10.92 -10.56
N GLU A 56 -6.90 -9.74 -9.98
CA GLU A 56 -7.37 -8.57 -10.74
C GLU A 56 -6.25 -7.86 -11.53
N THR A 57 -5.01 -7.89 -11.04
CA THR A 57 -3.84 -7.31 -11.76
C THR A 57 -3.29 -8.21 -12.86
N GLY A 58 -3.70 -9.49 -12.90
CA GLY A 58 -3.15 -10.52 -13.77
C GLY A 58 -1.70 -10.90 -13.44
N LEU A 59 -1.23 -10.53 -12.24
CA LEU A 59 0.09 -10.88 -11.73
C LEU A 59 -0.02 -12.15 -10.89
N GLY A 60 0.93 -13.07 -11.02
CA GLY A 60 0.97 -14.24 -10.13
C GLY A 60 1.15 -13.81 -8.67
N SER A 61 0.37 -14.39 -7.75
CA SER A 61 0.36 -14.03 -6.32
C SER A 61 1.74 -14.07 -5.67
N GLU A 62 2.63 -14.97 -6.14
CA GLU A 62 4.01 -15.05 -5.67
C GLU A 62 4.87 -13.86 -6.13
N ASN A 63 4.72 -13.44 -7.40
CA ASN A 63 5.42 -12.27 -7.93
C ASN A 63 4.90 -10.98 -7.29
N LEU A 64 3.59 -10.87 -7.09
CA LEU A 64 2.99 -9.71 -6.43
C LEU A 64 3.45 -9.63 -4.96
N CYS A 65 3.44 -10.74 -4.24
CA CYS A 65 3.93 -10.80 -2.86
C CYS A 65 5.40 -10.36 -2.80
N LYS A 66 6.29 -10.94 -3.62
CA LYS A 66 7.72 -10.56 -3.68
C LYS A 66 7.93 -9.08 -4.02
N ALA A 67 7.10 -8.54 -4.91
CA ALA A 67 7.18 -7.13 -5.30
C ALA A 67 6.68 -6.16 -4.22
N LEU A 68 5.85 -6.63 -3.28
CA LEU A 68 5.25 -5.84 -2.19
C LEU A 68 5.88 -6.08 -0.82
N LEU A 69 6.88 -6.96 -0.72
CA LEU A 69 7.72 -7.09 0.47
C LEU A 69 8.65 -5.87 0.58
N SER A 70 9.13 -5.56 1.78
CA SER A 70 9.97 -4.38 2.07
C SER A 70 11.27 -4.26 1.24
N GLU A 71 11.70 -5.31 0.54
CA GLU A 71 12.85 -5.33 -0.38
C GLU A 71 12.46 -5.45 -1.86
N GLY A 72 11.16 -5.47 -2.18
CA GLY A 72 10.68 -5.55 -3.55
C GLY A 72 10.97 -4.26 -4.32
N ASN A 73 11.35 -4.37 -5.59
CA ASN A 73 11.41 -3.23 -6.50
C ASN A 73 10.34 -3.41 -7.58
N PRO A 74 9.05 -3.13 -7.27
CA PRO A 74 7.99 -3.28 -8.24
C PRO A 74 8.25 -2.32 -9.41
N GLU A 75 8.15 -2.84 -10.63
CA GLU A 75 8.15 -1.95 -11.80
C GLU A 75 7.00 -0.94 -11.67
N PHE A 76 7.22 0.29 -12.15
CA PHE A 76 6.19 1.34 -12.09
C PHE A 76 4.87 0.91 -12.74
N THR A 77 4.92 0.10 -13.81
CA THR A 77 3.75 -0.51 -14.44
C THR A 77 2.92 -1.35 -13.45
N THR A 78 3.57 -2.09 -12.56
CA THR A 78 2.93 -2.87 -11.50
C THR A 78 2.25 -1.96 -10.49
N VAL A 79 2.93 -0.90 -10.06
CA VAL A 79 2.35 0.10 -9.15
C VAL A 79 1.07 0.70 -9.73
N ILE A 80 1.09 1.14 -10.99
CA ILE A 80 -0.09 1.69 -11.66
C ILE A 80 -1.24 0.67 -11.74
N ARG A 81 -0.96 -0.60 -12.04
CA ARG A 81 -2.00 -1.64 -12.06
C ARG A 81 -2.63 -1.87 -10.69
N ILE A 82 -1.83 -1.88 -9.64
CA ILE A 82 -2.32 -2.05 -8.27
C ILE A 82 -3.24 -0.88 -7.91
N LEU A 83 -2.83 0.36 -8.20
CA LEU A 83 -3.68 1.54 -8.00
C LEU A 83 -5.03 1.39 -8.71
N GLN A 84 -5.03 0.96 -9.98
CA GLN A 84 -6.26 0.77 -10.76
C GLN A 84 -7.20 -0.28 -10.15
N VAL A 85 -6.67 -1.43 -9.71
CA VAL A 85 -7.46 -2.47 -9.03
C VAL A 85 -8.05 -1.96 -7.72
N LEU A 86 -7.30 -1.13 -6.99
CA LEU A 86 -7.78 -0.47 -5.78
C LEU A 86 -8.80 0.65 -6.07
N GLY A 87 -9.04 1.00 -7.35
CA GLY A 87 -9.92 2.08 -7.76
C GLY A 87 -9.32 3.47 -7.53
N LEU A 88 -7.98 3.57 -7.48
CA LEU A 88 -7.22 4.79 -7.27
C LEU A 88 -6.58 5.28 -8.57
N ARG A 89 -6.24 6.57 -8.60
CA ARG A 89 -5.49 7.20 -9.70
C ARG A 89 -4.33 8.01 -9.14
N LEU A 90 -3.20 8.00 -9.83
CA LEU A 90 -2.08 8.87 -9.50
C LEU A 90 -2.36 10.30 -9.98
N GLN A 91 -2.02 11.29 -9.17
CA GLN A 91 -2.14 12.71 -9.51
C GLN A 91 -0.78 13.40 -9.42
N ILE A 92 -0.49 14.28 -10.38
CA ILE A 92 0.72 15.09 -10.40
C ILE A 92 0.32 16.49 -9.96
N VAL A 93 0.91 16.96 -8.86
CA VAL A 93 0.70 18.31 -8.32
C VAL A 93 2.04 19.06 -8.29
N PRO A 94 2.04 20.39 -8.48
CA PRO A 94 3.26 21.17 -8.35
C PRO A 94 3.76 21.17 -6.90
N ILE A 95 5.06 20.94 -6.72
CA ILE A 95 5.73 21.18 -5.44
C ILE A 95 5.84 22.71 -5.31
N THR A 96 5.09 23.29 -4.38
CA THR A 96 5.06 24.76 -4.15
C THR A 96 5.84 25.10 -2.89
#